data_AF-A0A1S2QA01-F1
#
_entry.id   AF-A0A1S2QA01-F1
#
_cell.length_a   1.000
_cell.length_b   1.000
_cell.length_c   1.000
_cell.angle_alpha   90.00
_cell.angle_beta   90.00
_cell.angle_gamma   90.00
#
_symmetry.space_group_name_H-M   'P 1'
#
loop_
_entity.id
_entity.type
_entity.pdbx_description
1 polymer ?
#
loop_
_entity_poly.entity_id
_entity_poly.type
_entity_poly.pdbx_seq_one_letter_code
_entity_poly.pdbx_strand_id
1 'polypeptide(L)'
;MTTSAETHVVEAAVGRFHELIVQDDNARITHRRLLEHQRDVGMIIDGHPVARVLRPRFMSETEHAQGCEQSALLTQAIQHMAGYALRAGEAGDLVRRQLALTPEETRLASMAPPAADPGWHSRLDGFQAAEGTFFVECNSHSSAGIVSVVSFPGSGQRAYRTTSSTGSPAATPYVS
;
A
#
# COMPACT_ATOMS: atom_id res chain seq x y z
N MET A 1 -11.42 20.80 15.54
CA MET A 1 -12.56 21.70 15.25
C MET A 1 -12.47 22.11 13.80
N THR A 2 -13.05 21.32 12.89
CA THR A 2 -13.23 21.74 11.49
C THR A 2 -14.07 23.00 11.48
N THR A 3 -13.63 24.01 10.73
CA THR A 3 -14.37 25.27 10.67
C THR A 3 -15.72 25.03 9.99
N SER A 4 -16.77 25.72 10.44
CA SER A 4 -18.13 25.62 9.84
C SER A 4 -18.10 25.75 8.31
N ALA A 5 -17.17 26.55 7.77
CA ALA A 5 -16.95 26.73 6.35
C ALA A 5 -16.46 25.45 5.62
N GLU A 6 -15.55 24.67 6.18
CA GLU A 6 -15.06 23.42 5.58
C GLU A 6 -16.14 22.35 5.55
N THR A 7 -16.92 22.23 6.64
CA THR A 7 -18.07 21.33 6.70
C THR A 7 -19.10 21.70 5.62
N HIS A 8 -19.36 22.99 5.42
CA HIS A 8 -20.24 23.49 4.37
C HIS A 8 -19.74 23.18 2.94
N VAL A 9 -18.43 23.23 2.69
CA VAL A 9 -17.85 22.87 1.38
C VAL A 9 -18.00 21.38 1.09
N VAL A 10 -17.72 20.52 2.08
CA VAL A 10 -17.87 19.06 1.91
C VAL A 10 -19.32 18.68 1.71
N GLU A 11 -20.25 19.23 2.50
CA GLU A 11 -21.69 18.97 2.34
C GLU A 11 -22.21 19.44 0.98
N ALA A 12 -21.78 20.62 0.51
CA ALA A 12 -22.13 21.13 -0.81
C ALA A 12 -21.58 20.25 -1.93
N ALA A 13 -20.33 19.78 -1.82
CA ALA A 13 -19.73 18.87 -2.79
C ALA A 13 -20.45 17.51 -2.83
N VAL A 14 -20.82 16.96 -1.66
CA VAL A 14 -21.60 15.72 -1.54
C VAL A 14 -23.00 15.91 -2.12
N GLY A 15 -23.67 17.02 -1.82
CA GLY A 15 -24.99 17.36 -2.39
C GLY A 15 -24.93 17.43 -3.91
N ARG A 16 -23.94 18.16 -4.46
CA ARG A 16 -23.73 18.27 -5.90
C ARG A 16 -23.42 16.91 -6.55
N PHE A 17 -22.64 16.06 -5.89
CA PHE A 17 -22.35 14.72 -6.36
C PHE A 17 -23.61 13.84 -6.45
N HIS A 18 -24.49 13.92 -5.44
CA HIS A 18 -25.77 13.19 -5.49
C HIS A 18 -26.71 13.70 -6.59
N GLU A 19 -26.79 15.01 -6.80
CA GLU A 19 -27.55 15.57 -7.93
C GLU A 19 -27.05 15.03 -9.28
N LEU A 20 -25.72 14.98 -9.45
CA LEU A 20 -25.09 14.45 -10.67
C LEU A 20 -25.40 12.96 -10.89
N ILE A 21 -25.56 12.17 -9.82
CA ILE A 21 -25.93 10.75 -9.90
C ILE A 21 -27.40 10.58 -10.30
N VAL A 22 -28.30 11.41 -9.73
CA VAL A 22 -29.75 11.30 -9.95
C VAL A 22 -30.17 11.81 -11.33
N GLN A 23 -29.42 12.76 -11.91
CA GLN A 23 -29.72 13.31 -13.22
C GLN A 23 -29.21 12.41 -14.37
N ASP A 24 -30.10 12.18 -15.34
CA ASP A 24 -29.77 12.00 -16.76
C ASP A 24 -28.82 10.84 -17.10
N ASP A 25 -29.06 9.67 -16.49
CA ASP A 25 -28.35 8.42 -16.81
C ASP A 25 -26.82 8.48 -16.60
N ASN A 26 -26.35 9.55 -15.92
CA ASN A 26 -24.95 9.84 -15.69
C ASN A 26 -24.26 8.73 -14.91
N ALA A 27 -24.94 8.12 -13.94
CA ALA A 27 -24.41 6.98 -13.20
C ALA A 27 -24.06 5.80 -14.14
N ARG A 28 -24.92 5.49 -15.11
CA ARG A 28 -24.67 4.42 -16.10
C ARG A 28 -23.56 4.81 -17.07
N ILE A 29 -23.58 6.05 -17.57
CA ILE A 29 -22.57 6.55 -18.51
C ILE A 29 -21.19 6.57 -17.87
N THR A 30 -21.06 7.10 -16.66
CA THR A 30 -19.79 7.18 -15.92
C THR A 30 -19.30 5.79 -15.49
N HIS A 31 -20.21 4.90 -15.07
CA HIS A 31 -19.86 3.50 -14.80
C HIS A 31 -19.32 2.79 -16.05
N ARG A 32 -19.98 2.92 -17.19
CA ARG A 32 -19.49 2.36 -18.45
C ARG A 32 -18.09 2.90 -18.81
N ARG A 33 -17.91 4.23 -18.75
CA ARG A 33 -16.61 4.87 -19.02
C ARG A 33 -15.52 4.39 -18.07
N LEU A 34 -15.83 4.21 -16.79
CA LEU A 34 -14.89 3.65 -15.80
C LEU A 34 -14.44 2.24 -16.20
N LEU A 35 -15.37 1.39 -16.65
CA LEU A 35 -15.05 0.02 -17.06
C LEU A 35 -14.27 -0.02 -18.38
N GLU A 36 -14.64 0.80 -19.36
CA GLU A 36 -13.91 0.95 -20.63
C GLU A 36 -12.48 1.42 -20.36
N HIS A 37 -12.32 2.50 -19.60
CA HIS A 37 -11.00 3.05 -19.33
C HIS A 37 -10.10 2.07 -18.57
N GLN A 38 -10.61 1.38 -17.55
CA GLN A 38 -9.82 0.36 -16.85
C GLN A 38 -9.37 -0.78 -17.76
N ARG A 39 -10.15 -1.16 -18.79
CA ARG A 39 -9.68 -2.13 -19.79
C ARG A 39 -8.57 -1.54 -20.64
N ASP A 40 -8.74 -0.31 -21.10
CA ASP A 40 -7.76 0.37 -21.97
C ASP A 40 -6.40 0.54 -21.29
N VAL A 41 -6.38 0.84 -19.98
CA VAL A 41 -5.14 0.97 -19.20
C VAL A 41 -4.65 -0.34 -18.56
N GLY A 42 -5.28 -1.48 -18.85
CA GLY A 42 -4.86 -2.78 -18.33
C GLY A 42 -5.13 -3.00 -16.84
N MET A 43 -6.03 -2.23 -16.22
CA MET A 43 -6.50 -2.40 -14.85
C MET A 43 -7.56 -3.50 -14.74
N ILE A 44 -7.22 -4.70 -15.21
CA ILE A 44 -8.03 -5.92 -15.14
C ILE A 44 -7.24 -7.00 -14.42
N ILE A 45 -7.78 -7.53 -13.32
CA ILE A 45 -7.20 -8.62 -12.54
C ILE A 45 -8.14 -9.82 -12.66
N ASP A 46 -7.64 -10.95 -13.15
CA ASP A 46 -8.39 -12.19 -13.34
C ASP A 46 -9.73 -12.00 -14.11
N GLY A 47 -9.71 -11.12 -15.12
CA GLY A 47 -10.90 -10.81 -15.93
C GLY A 47 -11.87 -9.80 -15.28
N HIS A 48 -11.54 -9.28 -14.10
CA HIS A 48 -12.37 -8.31 -13.38
C HIS A 48 -11.72 -6.92 -13.32
N PRO A 49 -12.50 -5.83 -13.46
CA PRO A 49 -12.00 -4.48 -13.25
C PRO A 49 -11.55 -4.29 -11.79
N VAL A 50 -10.46 -3.55 -11.59
CA VAL A 50 -9.90 -3.25 -10.25
C VAL A 50 -10.92 -2.51 -9.37
N ALA A 51 -11.70 -1.60 -9.95
CA ALA A 51 -12.76 -0.86 -9.28
C ALA A 51 -14.07 -0.94 -10.05
N ARG A 52 -15.18 -1.14 -9.34
CA ARG A 52 -16.53 -1.12 -9.94
C ARG A 52 -17.22 0.24 -9.82
N VAL A 53 -16.77 1.07 -8.89
CA VAL A 53 -17.33 2.40 -8.64
C VAL A 53 -16.20 3.36 -8.30
N LEU A 54 -16.38 4.63 -8.66
CA LEU A 54 -15.53 5.71 -8.18
C LEU A 54 -16.11 6.25 -6.89
N ARG A 55 -15.40 6.07 -5.78
CA ARG A 55 -15.71 6.72 -4.50
C ARG A 55 -14.45 7.46 -4.02
N PRO A 56 -14.08 8.57 -4.68
CA PRO A 56 -12.92 9.34 -4.26
C PRO A 56 -13.17 9.87 -2.85
N ARG A 57 -12.20 9.66 -1.97
CA ARG A 57 -12.14 10.42 -0.72
C ARG A 57 -11.45 11.74 -1.05
N PHE A 58 -12.16 12.85 -0.85
CA PHE A 58 -11.53 14.16 -0.90
C PHE A 58 -10.67 14.36 0.34
N MET A 59 -9.50 14.94 0.12
CA MET A 59 -8.48 15.21 1.15
C MET A 59 -7.87 16.56 0.80
N SER A 60 -7.69 17.43 1.78
CA SER A 60 -6.97 18.68 1.62
C SER A 60 -5.48 18.44 1.41
N GLU A 61 -4.78 19.40 0.81
CA GLU A 61 -3.31 19.32 0.64
C GLU A 61 -2.59 19.19 1.99
N THR A 62 -3.11 19.86 3.02
CA THR A 62 -2.58 19.80 4.39
C THR A 62 -2.72 18.40 4.98
N GLU A 63 -3.90 17.78 4.88
CA GLU A 63 -4.12 16.40 5.36
C GLU A 63 -3.22 15.40 4.62
N HIS A 64 -3.05 15.58 3.31
CA HIS A 64 -2.15 14.75 2.52
C HIS A 64 -0.69 14.89 2.98
N ALA A 65 -0.21 16.13 3.14
CA ALA A 65 1.16 16.40 3.60
C ALA A 65 1.40 15.83 5.00
N GLN A 66 0.44 15.98 5.92
CA GLN A 66 0.49 15.39 7.25
C GLN A 66 0.56 13.85 7.19
N GLY A 67 -0.27 13.22 6.36
CA GLY A 67 -0.22 11.77 6.15
C GLY A 67 1.14 11.28 5.65
N CYS A 68 1.75 12.01 4.71
CA CYS A 68 3.10 11.71 4.21
C CYS A 68 4.16 11.83 5.31
N GLU A 69 4.15 12.92 6.09
CA GLU A 69 5.12 13.15 7.17
C GLU A 69 4.99 12.09 8.26
N GLN A 70 3.78 11.82 8.73
CA GLN A 70 3.51 10.81 9.75
C GLN A 70 3.90 9.39 9.28
N SER A 71 3.63 9.06 8.01
CA SER A 71 4.04 7.79 7.41
C SER A 71 5.57 7.66 7.34
N ALA A 72 6.28 8.74 6.98
CA ALA A 72 7.73 8.74 6.91
C ALA A 72 8.36 8.54 8.30
N LEU A 73 7.86 9.25 9.31
CA LEU A 73 8.34 9.10 10.69
C LEU A 73 8.11 7.69 11.24
N LEU A 74 6.91 7.13 11.05
CA LEU A 74 6.61 5.77 11.50
C LEU A 74 7.48 4.74 10.77
N THR A 75 7.66 4.89 9.47
CA THR A 75 8.52 4.00 8.67
C THR A 75 9.96 4.02 9.17
N GLN A 76 10.52 5.21 9.43
CA GLN A 76 11.87 5.34 10.01
C GLN A 76 11.97 4.69 11.39
N ALA A 77 10.97 4.87 12.24
CA ALA A 77 10.94 4.24 13.57
C ALA A 77 10.91 2.70 13.47
N ILE A 78 10.09 2.14 12.57
CA ILE A 78 10.02 0.70 12.31
C ILE A 78 11.38 0.18 11.78
N GLN A 79 11.99 0.88 10.83
CA GLN A 79 13.30 0.51 10.28
C GLN A 79 14.40 0.53 11.35
N HIS A 80 14.43 1.54 12.21
CA HIS A 80 15.38 1.60 13.32
C HIS A 80 15.17 0.44 14.30
N MET A 81 13.92 0.19 14.69
CA MET A 81 13.59 -0.92 15.60
C MET A 81 13.99 -2.27 15.02
N ALA A 82 13.68 -2.53 13.74
CA ALA A 82 14.12 -3.73 13.03
C ALA A 82 15.65 -3.83 12.99
N GLY A 83 16.34 -2.72 12.69
CA GLY A 83 17.80 -2.64 12.69
C GLY A 83 18.41 -2.99 14.06
N TYR A 84 17.82 -2.55 15.16
CA TYR A 84 18.26 -2.94 16.51
C TYR A 84 17.96 -4.41 16.81
N ALA A 85 16.81 -4.94 16.39
CA ALA A 85 16.43 -6.34 16.60
C ALA A 85 17.41 -7.33 15.95
N LEU A 86 18.15 -6.90 14.91
CA LEU A 86 19.18 -7.68 14.22
C LEU A 86 20.58 -7.57 14.87
N ARG A 87 20.80 -6.63 15.80
CA ARG A 87 22.11 -6.47 16.46
C ARG A 87 22.32 -7.53 17.54
N ALA A 88 23.57 -7.95 17.70
CA ALA A 88 23.99 -8.74 18.86
C ALA A 88 24.11 -7.86 20.12
N GLY A 89 24.05 -8.49 21.29
CA GLY A 89 24.23 -7.84 22.59
C GLY A 89 22.95 -7.28 23.20
N GLU A 90 23.11 -6.65 24.37
CA GLU A 90 22.03 -6.29 25.28
C GLU A 90 20.94 -5.42 24.63
N ALA A 91 21.33 -4.46 23.79
CA ALA A 91 20.38 -3.59 23.10
C ALA A 91 19.50 -4.36 22.11
N GLY A 92 20.07 -5.31 21.37
CA GLY A 92 19.31 -6.17 20.47
C GLY A 92 18.43 -7.16 21.24
N ASP A 93 18.94 -7.71 22.35
CA ASP A 93 18.15 -8.59 23.22
C ASP A 93 16.95 -7.87 23.83
N LEU A 94 17.11 -6.60 24.22
CA LEU A 94 16.02 -5.77 24.73
C LEU A 94 14.93 -5.58 23.67
N VAL A 95 15.30 -5.22 22.44
CA VAL A 95 14.33 -5.00 21.37
C VAL A 95 13.61 -6.29 20.99
N ARG A 96 14.33 -7.42 20.89
CA ARG A 96 13.70 -8.73 20.62
C ARG A 96 12.68 -9.12 21.71
N ARG A 97 12.96 -8.80 22.98
CA ARG A 97 12.00 -8.99 24.08
C ARG A 97 10.78 -8.08 23.97
N GLN A 98 10.97 -6.81 23.62
CA GLN A 98 9.86 -5.86 23.45
C GLN A 98 8.95 -6.22 22.27
N LEU A 99 9.54 -6.75 21.20
CA LEU A 99 8.82 -7.31 20.05
C LEU A 99 8.17 -8.67 20.35
N ALA A 100 8.39 -9.22 21.54
CA ALA A 100 7.92 -10.54 21.96
C ALA A 100 8.28 -11.64 20.96
N LEU A 101 9.47 -11.57 20.34
CA LEU A 101 9.91 -12.60 19.40
C LEU A 101 9.98 -13.96 20.09
N THR A 102 9.46 -14.97 19.42
CA THR A 102 9.61 -16.36 19.81
C THR A 102 11.09 -16.79 19.78
N PRO A 103 11.46 -17.90 20.44
CA PRO A 103 12.81 -18.45 20.34
C PRO A 103 13.22 -18.75 18.89
N GLU A 104 12.27 -19.19 18.07
CA GLU A 104 12.51 -19.46 16.65
C GLU A 104 12.78 -18.18 15.86
N GLU A 105 11.95 -17.14 16.03
CA GLU A 105 12.16 -15.83 15.38
C GLU A 105 13.46 -15.17 15.84
N THR A 106 13.82 -15.31 17.12
CA THR A 106 15.11 -14.85 17.65
C THR A 106 16.28 -15.55 16.97
N ARG A 107 16.17 -16.87 16.75
CA ARG A 107 17.17 -17.65 16.02
C ARG A 107 17.24 -17.25 14.55
N LEU A 108 16.10 -16.97 13.91
CA LEU A 108 16.07 -16.48 12.53
C LEU A 108 16.72 -15.09 12.41
N ALA A 109 16.43 -14.18 13.35
CA ALA A 109 17.02 -12.84 13.40
C ALA A 109 18.54 -12.87 13.57
N SER A 110 19.08 -13.83 14.33
CA SER A 110 20.54 -13.99 14.49
C SER A 110 21.24 -14.62 13.28
N MET A 111 20.47 -15.33 12.44
CA MET A 111 20.96 -15.89 11.18
C MET A 111 20.86 -14.91 10.00
N ALA A 112 20.07 -13.83 10.14
CA ALA A 112 19.91 -12.85 9.10
C ALA A 112 21.26 -12.14 8.85
N PRO A 113 21.76 -12.13 7.60
CA PRO A 113 22.89 -11.27 7.28
C PRO A 113 22.48 -9.82 7.59
N PRO A 114 23.40 -8.93 7.98
CA PRO A 114 23.12 -7.50 8.06
C PRO A 114 22.81 -7.01 6.64
N ALA A 115 21.56 -7.20 6.21
CA ALA A 115 21.08 -6.74 4.93
C ALA A 115 20.96 -5.22 5.01
N ALA A 116 21.54 -4.55 4.02
CA ALA A 116 21.63 -3.10 3.99
C ALA A 116 20.27 -2.40 3.84
N ASP A 117 19.19 -3.12 3.51
CA ASP A 117 17.88 -2.53 3.32
C ASP A 117 16.73 -3.54 3.50
N PRO A 118 15.85 -3.39 4.51
CA PRO A 118 14.66 -4.21 4.67
C PRO A 118 13.59 -3.79 3.66
N GLY A 119 13.68 -4.29 2.42
CA GLY A 119 12.60 -4.26 1.43
C GLY A 119 12.10 -2.86 1.03
N TRP A 120 12.37 -2.47 -0.22
CA TRP A 120 12.12 -1.14 -0.79
C TRP A 120 10.65 -0.67 -0.82
N HIS A 121 9.69 -1.52 -0.44
CA HIS A 121 8.26 -1.26 -0.59
C HIS A 121 7.43 -1.79 0.59
N SER A 122 7.10 -0.90 1.52
CA SER A 122 6.07 -1.13 2.54
C SER A 122 4.81 -0.30 2.25
N ARG A 123 3.67 -0.74 2.78
CA ARG A 123 2.43 0.05 2.81
C ARG A 123 1.97 0.22 4.25
N LEU A 124 1.70 1.46 4.64
CA LEU A 124 1.03 1.77 5.90
C LEU A 124 -0.44 2.01 5.60
N ASP A 125 -1.30 1.21 6.23
CA ASP A 125 -2.74 1.34 6.10
C ASP A 125 -3.31 1.99 7.36
N GLY A 126 -4.21 2.95 7.18
CA GLY A 126 -4.70 3.77 8.29
C GLY A 126 -5.96 4.56 7.97
N PHE A 127 -6.50 5.19 9.01
CA PHE A 127 -7.67 6.05 8.94
C PHE A 127 -7.29 7.50 9.24
N GLN A 128 -7.75 8.41 8.40
CA GLN A 128 -7.64 9.85 8.67
C GLN A 128 -8.71 10.23 9.70
N ALA A 129 -8.30 10.97 10.72
CA ALA A 129 -9.16 11.57 11.73
C ALA A 129 -8.78 13.04 11.94
N ALA A 130 -9.54 13.75 12.78
CA ALA A 130 -9.34 15.18 13.03
C ALA A 130 -7.97 15.48 13.67
N GLU A 131 -7.42 14.56 14.45
CA GLU A 131 -6.14 14.69 15.13
C GLU A 131 -4.94 14.17 14.30
N GLY A 132 -5.19 13.54 13.14
CA GLY A 132 -4.15 12.98 12.27
C GLY A 132 -4.48 11.59 11.71
N THR A 133 -3.48 10.92 11.18
CA THR A 133 -3.61 9.55 10.65
C THR A 133 -3.37 8.52 11.74
N PHE A 134 -4.34 7.64 11.93
CA PHE A 134 -4.21 6.46 12.79
C PHE A 134 -3.85 5.24 11.93
N PHE A 135 -2.59 4.83 11.98
CA PHE A 135 -2.12 3.63 11.28
C PHE A 135 -2.53 2.37 12.03
N VAL A 136 -3.09 1.41 11.30
CA VAL A 136 -3.59 0.13 11.86
C VAL A 136 -2.75 -1.06 11.40
N GLU A 137 -2.09 -0.95 10.25
CA GLU A 137 -1.31 -2.04 9.68
C GLU A 137 -0.07 -1.52 8.96
N CYS A 138 1.03 -2.28 9.09
CA CYS A 138 2.25 -2.11 8.30
C CYS A 138 2.49 -3.37 7.47
N ASN A 139 2.22 -3.26 6.17
CA ASN A 139 2.45 -4.30 5.17
C ASN A 139 3.88 -4.16 4.64
N SER A 140 4.85 -4.74 5.36
CA SER A 140 6.30 -4.63 5.08
C SER A 140 6.84 -5.65 4.07
N HIS A 141 6.04 -6.63 3.68
CA HIS A 141 6.43 -7.66 2.71
C HIS A 141 5.29 -7.92 1.72
N SER A 142 5.62 -8.02 0.42
CA SER A 142 4.66 -8.32 -0.65
C SER A 142 3.42 -7.40 -0.67
N SER A 143 3.65 -6.09 -0.59
CA SER A 143 2.58 -5.08 -0.65
C SER A 143 1.87 -5.10 -2.02
N ALA A 144 0.71 -5.76 -2.07
CA ALA A 144 -0.07 -5.89 -3.29
C ALA A 144 -0.72 -4.56 -3.70
N GLY A 145 -0.93 -4.38 -5.00
CA GLY A 145 -1.74 -3.29 -5.54
C GLY A 145 -1.00 -1.97 -5.81
N ILE A 146 0.30 -1.85 -5.52
CA ILE A 146 1.09 -0.64 -5.83
C ILE A 146 1.00 -0.28 -7.32
N VAL A 147 1.17 -1.26 -8.20
CA VAL A 147 1.07 -1.07 -9.66
C VAL A 147 -0.37 -0.74 -10.09
N SER A 148 -1.37 -1.27 -9.39
CA SER A 148 -2.79 -0.98 -9.66
C SER A 148 -3.23 0.41 -9.20
N VAL A 149 -2.48 1.03 -8.27
CA VAL A 149 -2.70 2.41 -7.79
C VAL A 149 -1.95 3.43 -8.66
N VAL A 150 -0.86 3.02 -9.31
CA VAL A 150 -0.04 3.87 -10.19
C VAL A 150 -0.25 3.46 -11.65
N SER A 151 -1.25 4.05 -12.31
CA SER A 151 -1.36 3.97 -13.78
C SER A 151 -0.37 4.96 -14.41
N PHE A 152 0.66 4.45 -15.09
CA PHE A 152 1.52 5.27 -15.95
C PHE A 152 0.87 5.46 -17.32
N PRO A 153 0.51 6.69 -17.73
CA PRO A 153 0.13 6.92 -19.11
C PRO A 153 1.37 6.78 -19.99
N GLY A 154 1.42 5.71 -20.81
CA GLY A 154 2.39 5.58 -21.90
C GLY A 154 3.35 4.37 -21.88
N SER A 155 3.32 3.48 -20.89
CA SER A 155 4.09 2.24 -20.94
C SER A 155 3.26 1.14 -21.61
N GLY A 156 3.60 0.84 -22.87
CA GLY A 156 3.03 -0.31 -23.59
C GLY A 156 3.06 -1.57 -22.71
N GLN A 157 1.92 -2.25 -22.65
CA GLN A 157 1.70 -3.47 -21.91
C GLN A 157 2.86 -4.47 -22.08
N ARG A 158 3.65 -4.68 -21.03
CA ARG A 158 4.23 -6.00 -20.76
C ARG A 158 3.33 -6.67 -19.73
N ALA A 159 2.41 -7.48 -20.23
CA ALA A 159 1.65 -8.41 -19.41
C ALA A 159 2.62 -9.24 -18.58
N TYR A 160 2.62 -9.07 -17.25
CA TYR A 160 3.28 -10.00 -16.35
C TYR A 160 2.49 -11.30 -16.36
N ARG A 161 2.94 -12.25 -17.18
CA ARG A 161 2.46 -13.62 -17.17
C ARG A 161 3.06 -14.29 -15.93
N THR A 162 2.25 -14.49 -14.89
CA THR A 162 2.57 -15.38 -13.77
C THR A 162 2.56 -16.82 -14.28
N THR A 163 3.69 -17.32 -14.78
CA THR A 163 3.87 -18.76 -14.99
C THR A 163 4.35 -19.40 -13.69
N SER A 164 3.42 -20.00 -12.96
CA SER A 164 3.74 -21.11 -12.07
C SER A 164 4.20 -22.29 -12.93
N SER A 165 5.50 -22.43 -13.13
CA SER A 165 6.08 -23.69 -13.61
C SER A 165 6.87 -24.33 -12.46
N THR A 166 6.26 -25.36 -11.88
CA THR A 166 6.94 -26.43 -11.15
C THR A 166 7.95 -27.09 -12.08
N GLY A 167 9.20 -26.62 -12.05
CA GLY A 167 10.31 -27.19 -12.82
C GLY A 167 11.49 -27.39 -11.89
N SER A 168 11.66 -28.64 -11.44
CA SER A 168 12.80 -29.11 -10.65
C SER A 168 14.13 -28.76 -11.36
N PRO A 169 15.13 -28.17 -10.69
CA PRO A 169 16.43 -27.95 -11.31
C PRO A 169 17.20 -29.28 -11.35
N ALA A 170 17.44 -29.77 -12.57
CA ALA A 170 18.37 -30.87 -12.82
C ALA A 170 19.80 -30.43 -12.46
N ALA A 171 20.48 -31.28 -11.69
CA ALA A 171 21.88 -31.13 -11.32
C ALA A 171 22.80 -31.28 -12.53
N THR A 172 23.75 -30.36 -12.70
CA THR A 172 24.89 -30.49 -13.61
C THR A 172 26.04 -31.18 -12.88
N PRO A 173 26.72 -32.19 -13.47
CA PRO A 173 27.84 -32.86 -12.82
C PRO A 173 29.12 -32.03 -12.93
N TYR A 174 29.87 -32.00 -11.83
CA TYR A 174 31.27 -31.60 -11.78
C TYR A 174 32.08 -32.55 -12.67
N VAL A 175 32.86 -32.00 -13.61
CA VAL A 175 33.92 -32.73 -14.31
C VAL A 175 35.25 -32.14 -13.84
N SER A 176 36.19 -33.06 -13.66
CA SER A 176 37.49 -33.03 -12.99
C SER A 176 38.39 -31.84 -13.26
#